data_AF-A0A2U9CK50-F1
#
_entry.id   AF-A0A2U9CK50-F1
#
_cell.length_a   1.000
_cell.length_b   1.000
_cell.length_c   1.000
_cell.angle_alpha   90.00
_cell.angle_beta   90.00
_cell.angle_gamma   90.00
#
_symmetry.space_group_name_H-M   'P 1'
#
loop_
_entity.id
_entity.type
_entity.pdbx_description
1 polymer ?
#
loop_
_entity_poly.entity_id
_entity_poly.type
_entity_poly.pdbx_seq_one_letter_code
_entity_poly.pdbx_strand_id
1 'polypeptide(L)'
;MTDCQEANSPMELYEKLTAQGDKVRALKTDKAEKAEVVAAVQMLLKLKVDYKQTTGQDYKAGCPPSETAAAVTDNGPAADGDGGEDNVDPWNVSTTNAKGVDYDKLIVRFGSSKVEKELVDRIEKVSGQKPHRFLRRGIFFSHRDMHQVLDAYEKHKSFYLYTGRGPSSEAMHVGHLIPFIFTKWLQDVFDIPLVIQLTDDEKYLWKDLSLEDCHRFAVENAKDIIACGFDVNKTFIFSDLDYMGASPDFYRNVVKIQKHVTFNQVKGIFGFTDSDCIGKNTDKSSGSKEKQPFDSNHSNILTSLWKEEET
;
A
#
# COMPACT_ATOMS: atom_id res chain seq x y z
N MET A 1 -2.91 -58.97 8.27
CA MET A 1 -2.61 -57.79 9.11
C MET A 1 -2.30 -56.67 8.16
N THR A 2 -3.30 -55.84 7.88
CA THR A 2 -3.19 -54.73 6.93
C THR A 2 -2.75 -53.52 7.75
N ASP A 3 -1.54 -53.02 7.52
CA ASP A 3 -1.06 -51.76 8.10
C ASP A 3 -1.95 -50.62 7.58
N CYS A 4 -2.82 -50.10 8.43
CA CYS A 4 -3.52 -48.86 8.19
C CYS A 4 -2.53 -47.71 8.38
N GLN A 5 -2.07 -47.10 7.30
CA GLN A 5 -1.35 -45.82 7.38
C GLN A 5 -2.30 -44.76 7.94
N GLU A 6 -1.94 -44.19 9.11
CA GLU A 6 -2.63 -43.05 9.72
C GLU A 6 -2.61 -41.86 8.74
N ALA A 7 -3.76 -41.52 8.17
CA ALA A 7 -3.93 -40.30 7.40
C ALA A 7 -3.94 -39.12 8.38
N ASN A 8 -2.87 -38.31 8.42
CA ASN A 8 -2.83 -37.12 9.25
C ASN A 8 -3.98 -36.18 8.88
N SER A 9 -4.70 -35.66 9.89
CA SER A 9 -5.77 -34.70 9.65
C SER A 9 -5.21 -33.37 9.10
N PRO A 10 -6.02 -32.58 8.36
CA PRO A 10 -5.61 -31.24 7.91
C PRO A 10 -5.08 -30.35 9.03
N MET A 11 -5.67 -30.44 10.23
CA MET A 11 -5.26 -29.67 11.40
C MET A 11 -3.89 -30.12 11.94
N GLU A 12 -3.64 -31.43 12.01
CA GLU A 12 -2.33 -31.97 12.42
C GLU A 12 -1.20 -31.56 11.46
N LEU A 13 -1.48 -31.56 10.16
CA LEU A 13 -0.51 -31.08 9.16
C LEU A 13 -0.24 -29.57 9.31
N TYR A 14 -1.28 -28.78 9.61
CA TYR A 14 -1.16 -27.35 9.87
C TYR A 14 -0.30 -27.04 11.11
N GLU A 15 -0.49 -27.78 12.20
CA GLU A 15 0.31 -27.64 13.42
C GLU A 15 1.78 -28.02 13.18
N LYS A 16 2.03 -29.13 12.48
CA LYS A 16 3.39 -29.55 12.10
C LYS A 16 4.09 -28.51 11.22
N LEU A 17 3.37 -27.89 10.29
CA LEU A 17 3.89 -26.80 9.44
C LEU A 17 4.25 -25.56 10.25
N THR A 18 3.41 -25.20 11.22
CA THR A 18 3.62 -24.05 12.10
C THR A 18 4.85 -24.28 12.98
N ALA A 19 4.93 -25.42 13.67
CA ALA A 19 6.07 -25.79 14.51
C ALA A 19 7.40 -25.86 13.71
N GLN A 20 7.37 -26.43 12.50
CA GLN A 20 8.56 -26.51 11.66
C GLN A 20 8.99 -25.13 11.13
N GLY A 21 8.03 -24.24 10.84
CA GLY A 21 8.30 -22.84 10.48
C GLY A 21 8.98 -22.06 11.61
N ASP A 22 8.53 -22.28 12.86
CA ASP A 22 9.14 -21.68 14.05
C ASP A 22 10.55 -22.20 14.29
N LYS A 23 10.78 -23.50 14.09
CA LYS A 23 12.11 -24.11 14.16
C LYS A 23 13.09 -23.50 13.14
N VAL A 24 12.65 -23.29 11.89
CA VAL A 24 13.49 -22.62 10.87
C VAL A 24 13.81 -21.18 11.26
N ARG A 25 12.85 -20.46 11.86
CA ARG A 25 13.08 -19.09 12.35
C ARG A 25 14.08 -19.08 13.51
N ALA A 26 13.92 -19.96 14.49
CA ALA A 26 14.85 -20.09 15.62
C ALA A 26 16.28 -20.41 15.15
N LEU A 27 16.46 -21.43 14.29
CA LEU A 27 17.78 -21.80 13.78
C LEU A 27 18.48 -20.66 13.01
N LYS A 28 17.73 -19.82 12.30
CA LYS A 28 18.28 -18.64 11.61
C LYS A 28 18.66 -17.52 12.58
N THR A 29 17.85 -17.29 13.60
CA THR A 29 18.12 -16.31 14.67
C THR A 29 19.36 -16.71 15.47
N ASP A 30 19.48 -18.00 15.79
CA ASP A 30 20.58 -18.56 16.59
C ASP A 30 21.87 -18.74 15.80
N LYS A 31 21.87 -18.41 14.49
CA LYS A 31 23.00 -18.62 13.56
C LYS A 31 23.51 -20.06 13.60
N ALA A 32 22.59 -21.01 13.64
CA ALA A 32 22.91 -22.43 13.60
C ALA A 32 23.66 -22.81 12.32
N GLU A 33 24.28 -23.98 12.34
CA GLU A 33 25.06 -24.49 11.22
C GLU A 33 24.23 -24.54 9.92
N LYS A 34 24.85 -24.14 8.81
CA LYS A 34 24.14 -24.01 7.52
C LYS A 34 23.49 -25.31 7.08
N ALA A 35 24.10 -26.45 7.40
CA ALA A 35 23.56 -27.78 7.11
C ALA A 35 22.23 -28.04 7.86
N GLU A 36 22.11 -27.59 9.10
CA GLU A 36 20.92 -27.77 9.93
C GLU A 36 19.77 -26.89 9.45
N VAL A 37 20.06 -25.64 9.08
CA VAL A 37 19.07 -24.73 8.49
C VAL A 37 18.56 -25.30 7.16
N VAL A 38 19.44 -25.83 6.31
CA VAL A 38 19.05 -26.43 5.02
C VAL A 38 18.16 -27.66 5.23
N ALA A 39 18.52 -28.56 6.16
CA ALA A 39 17.71 -29.74 6.46
C ALA A 39 16.31 -29.36 6.99
N ALA A 40 16.23 -28.35 7.88
CA ALA A 40 14.96 -27.87 8.42
C ALA A 40 14.07 -27.22 7.34
N VAL A 41 14.66 -26.49 6.39
CA VAL A 41 13.95 -25.90 5.25
C VAL A 41 13.44 -26.98 4.29
N GLN A 42 14.23 -28.02 4.00
CA GLN A 42 13.78 -29.14 3.15
C GLN A 42 12.58 -29.87 3.76
N MET A 43 12.59 -30.09 5.07
CA MET A 43 11.46 -30.68 5.78
C MET A 43 10.21 -29.79 5.73
N LEU A 44 10.38 -28.47 5.88
CA LEU A 44 9.29 -27.51 5.75
C LEU A 44 8.66 -27.53 4.35
N LEU A 45 9.48 -27.62 3.30
CA LEU A 45 9.00 -27.71 1.92
C LEU A 45 8.20 -28.99 1.67
N LYS A 46 8.68 -30.14 2.19
CA LYS A 46 7.96 -31.40 2.07
C LYS A 46 6.58 -31.34 2.74
N LEU A 47 6.51 -30.81 3.97
CA LEU A 47 5.25 -30.64 4.68
C LEU A 47 4.27 -29.72 3.94
N LYS A 48 4.75 -28.69 3.23
CA LYS A 48 3.88 -27.80 2.43
C LYS A 48 3.28 -28.52 1.22
N VAL A 49 4.05 -29.40 0.59
CA VAL A 49 3.57 -30.25 -0.51
C VAL A 49 2.52 -31.21 0.00
N ASP A 50 2.78 -31.90 1.11
CA ASP A 50 1.85 -32.86 1.71
C ASP A 50 0.53 -32.16 2.12
N TYR A 51 0.62 -30.98 2.77
CA TYR A 51 -0.56 -30.18 3.13
C TYR A 51 -1.39 -29.74 1.92
N LYS A 52 -0.74 -29.32 0.82
CA LYS A 52 -1.43 -28.96 -0.42
C LYS A 52 -2.11 -30.16 -1.07
N GLN A 53 -1.47 -31.32 -1.04
CA GLN A 53 -2.05 -32.57 -1.58
C GLN A 53 -3.26 -33.02 -0.76
N THR A 54 -3.21 -32.91 0.57
CA THR A 54 -4.29 -33.37 1.45
C THR A 54 -5.47 -32.39 1.51
N THR A 55 -5.21 -31.08 1.52
CA THR A 55 -6.25 -30.06 1.73
C THR A 55 -6.72 -29.35 0.46
N GLY A 56 -5.95 -29.46 -0.63
CA GLY A 56 -6.15 -28.68 -1.85
C GLY A 56 -5.78 -27.19 -1.71
N GLN A 57 -5.26 -26.76 -0.54
CA GLN A 57 -4.92 -25.38 -0.23
C GLN A 57 -3.43 -25.23 0.09
N ASP A 58 -2.84 -24.10 -0.32
CA ASP A 58 -1.48 -23.75 0.08
C ASP A 58 -1.43 -23.35 1.56
N TYR A 59 -0.39 -23.77 2.28
CA TYR A 59 -0.20 -23.40 3.69
C TYR A 59 -0.03 -21.89 3.84
N LYS A 60 -0.87 -21.30 4.70
CA LYS A 60 -0.79 -19.90 5.12
C LYS A 60 -0.72 -19.84 6.65
N ALA A 61 0.40 -19.34 7.18
CA ALA A 61 0.58 -19.17 8.62
C ALA A 61 -0.52 -18.26 9.20
N GLY A 62 -1.13 -18.68 10.30
CA GLY A 62 -2.24 -17.96 10.94
C GLY A 62 -3.64 -18.26 10.38
N CYS A 63 -3.76 -19.16 9.40
CA CYS A 63 -5.05 -19.60 8.84
C CYS A 63 -5.21 -21.13 8.98
N PRO A 64 -5.69 -21.64 10.13
CA PRO A 64 -5.93 -23.07 10.30
C PRO A 64 -7.05 -23.57 9.37
N PRO A 65 -6.97 -24.81 8.86
CA PRO A 65 -8.03 -25.38 8.03
C PRO A 65 -9.31 -25.58 8.86
N SER A 66 -10.42 -25.01 8.39
CA SER A 66 -11.74 -25.17 9.02
C SER A 66 -12.37 -26.49 8.60
N GLU A 67 -12.73 -27.33 9.57
CA GLU A 67 -13.47 -28.56 9.31
C GLU A 67 -14.94 -28.25 8.99
N THR A 68 -15.28 -28.36 7.71
CA THR A 68 -16.60 -28.70 7.13
C THR A 68 -17.76 -27.69 7.26
N ALA A 69 -18.29 -27.31 6.09
CA ALA A 69 -19.55 -26.60 5.92
C ALA A 69 -20.77 -27.45 6.34
N ALA A 70 -21.63 -26.92 7.22
CA ALA A 70 -23.10 -27.05 7.18
C ALA A 70 -23.79 -26.18 8.25
N ALA A 71 -24.87 -25.52 7.82
CA ALA A 71 -26.02 -24.99 8.58
C ALA A 71 -25.89 -23.68 9.40
N VAL A 72 -26.79 -22.77 9.02
CA VAL A 72 -27.15 -21.50 9.66
C VAL A 72 -27.99 -21.77 10.93
N THR A 73 -27.69 -21.09 12.05
CA THR A 73 -28.70 -20.43 12.90
C THR A 73 -28.06 -19.37 13.81
N ASP A 74 -28.90 -18.38 14.09
CA ASP A 74 -28.72 -17.06 14.68
C ASP A 74 -28.63 -17.00 16.23
N ASN A 75 -28.19 -15.83 16.72
CA ASN A 75 -28.30 -15.18 18.05
C ASN A 75 -27.23 -15.30 19.15
N GLY A 76 -26.69 -14.13 19.52
CA GLY A 76 -26.29 -13.77 20.89
C GLY A 76 -24.90 -13.12 21.03
N PRO A 77 -24.73 -12.01 21.77
CA PRO A 77 -23.56 -11.14 21.66
C PRO A 77 -22.34 -11.75 22.33
N ALA A 78 -21.30 -12.06 21.55
CA ALA A 78 -20.02 -12.49 22.08
C ALA A 78 -19.16 -11.27 22.42
N ALA A 79 -18.72 -11.28 23.67
CA ALA A 79 -17.93 -10.30 24.39
C ALA A 79 -16.68 -9.80 23.62
N ASP A 80 -16.30 -8.57 23.96
CA ASP A 80 -15.03 -7.94 23.59
C ASP A 80 -13.86 -8.90 23.83
N GLY A 81 -13.31 -9.39 22.72
CA GLY A 81 -12.04 -10.11 22.71
C GLY A 81 -10.90 -9.14 22.93
N ASP A 82 -10.17 -9.39 24.00
CA ASP A 82 -8.91 -8.76 24.39
C ASP A 82 -7.91 -8.65 23.22
N GLY A 83 -7.71 -7.41 22.74
CA GLY A 83 -6.40 -6.75 22.86
C GLY A 83 -5.30 -7.04 21.85
N GLY A 84 -5.55 -7.65 20.68
CA GLY A 84 -4.56 -7.62 19.60
C GLY A 84 -4.47 -6.23 18.95
N GLU A 85 -3.31 -5.58 18.98
CA GLU A 85 -3.12 -4.32 18.24
C GLU A 85 -3.13 -4.56 16.73
N ASP A 86 -3.92 -3.77 16.00
CA ASP A 86 -3.94 -3.79 14.53
C ASP A 86 -2.58 -3.34 13.99
N ASN A 87 -1.96 -4.15 13.13
CA ASN A 87 -0.76 -3.74 12.40
C ASN A 87 -1.16 -3.20 11.03
N VAL A 88 -0.74 -1.96 10.75
CA VAL A 88 -1.02 -1.24 9.50
C VAL A 88 0.23 -0.45 9.17
N ASP A 89 0.91 -0.85 8.12
CA ASP A 89 2.09 -0.20 7.57
C ASP A 89 2.06 -0.27 6.03
N PRO A 90 3.01 0.35 5.30
CA PRO A 90 3.02 0.34 3.83
C PRO A 90 3.14 -1.04 3.17
N TRP A 91 3.49 -2.09 3.91
CA TRP A 91 3.71 -3.45 3.42
C TRP A 91 2.72 -4.47 3.97
N ASN A 92 2.18 -4.26 5.17
CA ASN A 92 1.34 -5.22 5.87
C ASN A 92 0.12 -4.57 6.52
N VAL A 93 -1.02 -5.24 6.37
CA VAL A 93 -2.25 -4.96 7.11
C VAL A 93 -2.71 -6.27 7.74
N SER A 94 -2.72 -6.33 9.07
CA SER A 94 -3.17 -7.51 9.81
C SER A 94 -3.91 -7.12 11.08
N THR A 95 -4.98 -7.84 11.36
CA THR A 95 -5.83 -7.69 12.54
C THR A 95 -6.27 -9.07 13.01
N THR A 96 -6.44 -9.24 14.32
CA THR A 96 -7.06 -10.43 14.90
C THR A 96 -8.59 -10.31 14.94
N ASN A 97 -9.14 -9.14 14.62
CA ASN A 97 -10.57 -8.88 14.66
C ASN A 97 -11.23 -9.33 13.35
N ALA A 98 -12.21 -10.23 13.45
CA ALA A 98 -13.00 -10.72 12.31
C ALA A 98 -13.77 -9.60 11.60
N LYS A 99 -14.05 -8.46 12.28
CA LYS A 99 -14.70 -7.28 11.69
C LYS A 99 -13.74 -6.41 10.86
N GLY A 100 -12.45 -6.74 10.83
CA GLY A 100 -11.42 -5.93 10.20
C GLY A 100 -10.78 -4.93 11.16
N VAL A 101 -9.96 -4.04 10.60
CA VAL A 101 -9.20 -3.00 11.32
C VAL A 101 -10.14 -2.01 11.99
N ASP A 102 -9.80 -1.62 13.22
CA ASP A 102 -10.45 -0.53 13.94
C ASP A 102 -9.91 0.83 13.43
N TYR A 103 -10.61 1.38 12.45
CA TYR A 103 -10.21 2.62 11.80
C TYR A 103 -10.25 3.85 12.71
N ASP A 104 -11.10 3.87 13.75
CA ASP A 104 -11.15 4.99 14.71
C ASP A 104 -9.91 4.97 15.61
N LYS A 105 -9.46 3.80 16.06
CA LYS A 105 -8.16 3.67 16.75
C LYS A 105 -7.00 4.05 15.84
N LEU A 106 -7.07 3.70 14.56
CA LEU A 106 -6.04 4.03 13.59
C LEU A 106 -5.91 5.55 13.36
N ILE A 107 -7.03 6.28 13.35
CA ILE A 107 -7.03 7.75 13.29
C ILE A 107 -6.22 8.33 14.44
N VAL A 108 -6.46 7.86 15.66
CA VAL A 108 -5.75 8.32 16.87
C VAL A 108 -4.28 7.95 16.80
N ARG A 109 -3.96 6.69 16.45
CA ARG A 109 -2.57 6.20 16.38
C ARG A 109 -1.72 7.02 15.41
N PHE A 110 -2.26 7.32 14.23
CA PHE A 110 -1.53 8.12 13.25
C PHE A 110 -1.68 9.62 13.49
N GLY A 111 -2.58 10.08 14.37
CA GLY A 111 -2.83 11.49 14.64
C GLY A 111 -3.45 12.22 13.45
N SER A 112 -4.29 11.55 12.66
CA SER A 112 -5.09 12.15 11.59
C SER A 112 -6.43 12.69 12.09
N SER A 113 -7.21 13.34 11.23
CA SER A 113 -8.57 13.81 11.55
C SER A 113 -9.61 12.92 10.88
N LYS A 114 -10.74 12.70 11.54
CA LYS A 114 -11.89 11.96 10.98
C LYS A 114 -12.62 12.79 9.95
N VAL A 115 -13.07 12.16 8.87
CA VAL A 115 -14.00 12.78 7.91
C VAL A 115 -15.39 12.74 8.50
N GLU A 116 -15.74 13.80 9.22
CA GLU A 116 -17.07 13.98 9.81
C GLU A 116 -18.09 14.45 8.76
N LYS A 117 -19.37 14.34 9.11
CA LYS A 117 -20.48 14.75 8.24
C LYS A 117 -20.35 16.22 7.81
N GLU A 118 -19.91 17.08 8.71
CA GLU A 118 -19.71 18.51 8.45
C GLU A 118 -18.68 18.76 7.34
N LEU A 119 -17.61 17.95 7.29
CA LEU A 119 -16.62 18.05 6.21
C LEU A 119 -17.20 17.54 4.89
N VAL A 120 -17.98 16.45 4.90
CA VAL A 120 -18.64 15.93 3.71
C VAL A 120 -19.63 16.95 3.13
N ASP A 121 -20.44 17.58 4.00
CA ASP A 121 -21.40 18.62 3.61
C ASP A 121 -20.68 19.87 3.09
N ARG A 122 -19.50 20.21 3.66
CA ARG A 122 -18.66 21.29 3.14
C ARG A 122 -18.09 20.97 1.76
N ILE A 123 -17.62 19.74 1.52
CA ILE A 123 -17.13 19.31 0.20
C ILE A 123 -18.26 19.42 -0.84
N GLU A 124 -19.49 19.02 -0.51
CA GLU A 124 -20.66 19.20 -1.38
C GLU A 124 -20.88 20.66 -1.74
N LYS A 125 -20.90 21.54 -0.73
CA LYS A 125 -21.12 22.97 -0.93
C LYS A 125 -20.04 23.61 -1.79
N VAL A 126 -18.77 23.29 -1.52
CA VAL A 126 -17.62 23.91 -2.18
C VAL A 126 -17.46 23.41 -3.62
N SER A 127 -17.64 22.11 -3.86
CA SER A 127 -17.54 21.54 -5.21
C SER A 127 -18.79 21.76 -6.06
N GLY A 128 -19.95 22.05 -5.44
CA GLY A 128 -21.24 22.10 -6.13
C GLY A 128 -21.72 20.73 -6.63
N GLN A 129 -21.08 19.65 -6.18
CA GLN A 129 -21.32 18.29 -6.66
C GLN A 129 -21.64 17.36 -5.49
N LYS A 130 -22.50 16.36 -5.75
CA LYS A 130 -22.84 15.36 -4.76
C LYS A 130 -21.56 14.62 -4.28
N PRO A 131 -21.27 14.55 -2.97
CA PRO A 131 -20.05 13.92 -2.46
C PRO A 131 -19.92 12.50 -2.94
N HIS A 132 -18.72 12.04 -3.31
CA HIS A 132 -18.54 10.67 -3.80
C HIS A 132 -19.09 9.63 -2.81
N ARG A 133 -19.55 8.48 -3.34
CA ARG A 133 -20.07 7.38 -2.50
C ARG A 133 -19.06 6.88 -1.46
N PHE A 134 -17.76 7.08 -1.70
CA PHE A 134 -16.72 6.69 -0.76
C PHE A 134 -16.62 7.62 0.46
N LEU A 135 -16.95 8.91 0.32
CA LEU A 135 -17.09 9.81 1.46
C LEU A 135 -18.36 9.47 2.25
N ARG A 136 -19.49 9.34 1.55
CA ARG A 136 -20.80 9.06 2.18
C ARG A 136 -20.88 7.71 2.91
N ARG A 137 -19.98 6.77 2.61
CA ARG A 137 -19.94 5.42 3.20
C ARG A 137 -18.71 5.20 4.09
N GLY A 138 -17.91 6.23 4.36
CA GLY A 138 -16.73 6.11 5.22
C GLY A 138 -15.65 5.19 4.66
N ILE A 139 -15.51 5.09 3.33
CA ILE A 139 -14.38 4.38 2.69
C ILE A 139 -13.14 5.28 2.70
N PHE A 140 -13.32 6.57 2.38
CA PHE A 140 -12.36 7.61 2.70
C PHE A 140 -12.81 8.26 4.01
N PHE A 141 -12.20 7.84 5.12
CA PHE A 141 -12.69 8.09 6.48
C PHE A 141 -11.80 9.03 7.30
N SER A 142 -10.58 9.31 6.85
CA SER A 142 -9.63 10.19 7.53
C SER A 142 -8.98 11.17 6.57
N HIS A 143 -8.49 12.30 7.10
CA HIS A 143 -7.80 13.33 6.34
C HIS A 143 -6.76 14.06 7.20
N ARG A 144 -5.93 14.88 6.53
CA ARG A 144 -5.12 15.95 7.13
C ARG A 144 -5.30 17.19 6.28
N ASP A 145 -5.53 18.33 6.92
CA ASP A 145 -5.58 19.65 6.27
C ASP A 145 -6.57 19.83 5.10
N MET A 146 -7.53 18.92 4.92
CA MET A 146 -8.58 19.07 3.90
C MET A 146 -9.35 20.39 4.02
N HIS A 147 -9.54 20.91 5.24
CA HIS A 147 -10.11 22.24 5.44
C HIS A 147 -9.27 23.36 4.80
N GLN A 148 -7.93 23.26 4.85
CA GLN A 148 -7.03 24.23 4.22
C GLN A 148 -7.11 24.16 2.69
N VAL A 149 -7.26 22.96 2.13
CA VAL A 149 -7.48 22.76 0.68
C VAL A 149 -8.79 23.42 0.25
N LEU A 150 -9.87 23.20 0.99
CA LEU A 150 -11.17 23.83 0.71
C LEU A 150 -11.10 25.35 0.87
N ASP A 151 -10.42 25.87 1.90
CA ASP A 151 -10.20 27.31 2.09
C ASP A 151 -9.43 27.92 0.91
N ALA A 152 -8.43 27.20 0.37
CA ALA A 152 -7.64 27.63 -0.78
C ALA A 152 -8.50 27.69 -2.05
N TYR A 153 -9.29 26.65 -2.30
CA TYR A 153 -10.20 26.59 -3.45
C TYR A 153 -11.27 27.69 -3.41
N GLU A 154 -11.90 27.91 -2.25
CA GLU A 154 -12.88 28.99 -2.05
C GLU A 154 -12.27 30.40 -2.28
N LYS A 155 -10.95 30.53 -2.10
CA LYS A 155 -10.18 31.77 -2.38
C LYS A 155 -9.57 31.80 -3.78
N HIS A 156 -9.98 30.90 -4.67
CA HIS A 156 -9.45 30.75 -6.03
C HIS A 156 -7.93 30.58 -6.08
N LYS A 157 -7.35 29.93 -5.06
CA LYS A 157 -5.95 29.53 -5.07
C LYS A 157 -5.80 28.17 -5.71
N SER A 158 -4.85 28.06 -6.63
CA SER A 158 -4.52 26.81 -7.28
C SER A 158 -3.94 25.79 -6.30
N PHE A 159 -4.31 24.53 -6.50
CA PHE A 159 -3.69 23.37 -5.91
C PHE A 159 -3.77 22.22 -6.93
N TYR A 160 -3.10 21.12 -6.66
CA TYR A 160 -3.08 19.96 -7.55
C TYR A 160 -3.17 18.66 -6.74
N LEU A 161 -3.54 17.57 -7.40
CA LEU A 161 -3.62 16.24 -6.80
C LEU A 161 -2.31 15.49 -7.01
N TYR A 162 -1.96 14.67 -6.03
CA TYR A 162 -0.86 13.73 -6.13
C TYR A 162 -1.28 12.37 -5.58
N THR A 163 -0.97 11.31 -6.33
CA THR A 163 -1.11 9.91 -5.89
C THR A 163 -0.02 9.08 -6.55
N GLY A 164 0.06 7.78 -6.24
CA GLY A 164 1.08 6.93 -6.83
C GLY A 164 0.75 5.45 -6.79
N ARG A 165 1.55 4.69 -7.56
CA ARG A 165 1.46 3.24 -7.68
C ARG A 165 2.86 2.65 -7.74
N GLY A 166 3.12 1.66 -6.89
CA GLY A 166 4.30 0.81 -7.04
C GLY A 166 4.00 -0.39 -7.93
N PRO A 167 4.51 -0.46 -9.17
CA PRO A 167 4.15 -1.49 -10.16
C PRO A 167 4.86 -2.83 -9.88
N SER A 168 4.19 -3.75 -9.17
CA SER A 168 4.77 -5.05 -8.79
C SER A 168 4.44 -6.23 -9.71
N SER A 169 3.57 -6.01 -10.70
CA SER A 169 3.07 -7.00 -11.66
C SER A 169 2.43 -6.27 -12.84
N GLU A 170 2.16 -7.00 -13.93
CA GLU A 170 1.56 -6.41 -15.14
C GLU A 170 0.17 -5.81 -14.93
N ALA A 171 -0.67 -6.48 -14.13
CA ALA A 171 -2.06 -6.06 -13.94
C ALA A 171 -2.37 -5.59 -12.52
N MET A 172 -3.26 -4.61 -12.42
CA MET A 172 -3.88 -4.18 -11.17
C MET A 172 -5.10 -5.05 -10.79
N HIS A 173 -5.29 -5.33 -9.50
CA HIS A 173 -6.55 -5.89 -8.98
C HIS A 173 -7.56 -4.80 -8.56
N VAL A 174 -8.82 -5.17 -8.36
CA VAL A 174 -9.93 -4.26 -8.00
C VAL A 174 -9.67 -3.37 -6.79
N GLY A 175 -8.90 -3.85 -5.81
CA GLY A 175 -8.51 -3.03 -4.64
C GLY A 175 -7.73 -1.77 -5.01
N HIS A 176 -6.94 -1.80 -6.09
CA HIS A 176 -6.20 -0.61 -6.53
C HIS A 176 -7.10 0.44 -7.18
N LEU A 177 -8.32 0.08 -7.61
CA LEU A 177 -9.24 1.03 -8.22
C LEU A 177 -9.82 2.01 -7.21
N ILE A 178 -9.86 1.67 -5.92
CA ILE A 178 -10.45 2.53 -4.87
C ILE A 178 -9.78 3.91 -4.83
N PRO A 179 -8.44 4.05 -4.70
CA PRO A 179 -7.80 5.36 -4.75
C PRO A 179 -7.98 6.05 -6.10
N PHE A 180 -7.77 5.37 -7.23
CA PHE A 180 -7.83 6.02 -8.55
C PHE A 180 -9.23 6.50 -8.92
N ILE A 181 -10.29 5.74 -8.62
CA ILE A 181 -11.68 6.20 -8.82
C ILE A 181 -11.95 7.47 -8.02
N PHE A 182 -11.45 7.53 -6.78
CA PHE A 182 -11.65 8.70 -5.94
C PHE A 182 -10.84 9.91 -6.42
N THR A 183 -9.58 9.70 -6.78
CA THR A 183 -8.71 10.74 -7.36
C THR A 183 -9.30 11.28 -8.66
N LYS A 184 -9.84 10.43 -9.53
CA LYS A 184 -10.51 10.85 -10.76
C LYS A 184 -11.73 11.71 -10.45
N TRP A 185 -12.55 11.31 -9.48
CA TRP A 185 -13.69 12.12 -9.03
C TRP A 185 -13.23 13.48 -8.47
N LEU A 186 -12.16 13.52 -7.69
CA LEU A 186 -11.58 14.78 -7.19
C LEU A 186 -11.07 15.67 -8.34
N GLN A 187 -10.43 15.08 -9.35
CA GLN A 187 -9.99 15.82 -10.54
C GLN A 187 -11.19 16.45 -11.26
N ASP A 188 -12.27 15.69 -11.48
CA ASP A 188 -13.48 16.21 -12.15
C ASP A 188 -14.16 17.33 -11.36
N VAL A 189 -14.32 17.16 -10.04
CA VAL A 189 -15.14 18.09 -9.23
C VAL A 189 -14.42 19.38 -8.88
N PHE A 190 -13.10 19.37 -8.81
CA PHE A 190 -12.28 20.55 -8.53
C PHE A 190 -11.60 21.12 -9.78
N ASP A 191 -11.63 20.40 -10.89
CA ASP A 191 -11.05 20.79 -12.17
C ASP A 191 -9.55 21.15 -12.09
N ILE A 192 -8.78 20.29 -11.42
CA ILE A 192 -7.38 20.54 -11.06
C ILE A 192 -6.38 19.57 -11.71
N PRO A 193 -5.12 19.98 -11.87
CA PRO A 193 -4.05 19.10 -12.33
C PRO A 193 -3.80 17.93 -11.36
N LEU A 194 -3.31 16.83 -11.92
CA LEU A 194 -2.99 15.59 -11.22
C LEU A 194 -1.61 15.09 -11.65
N VAL A 195 -0.84 14.65 -10.67
CA VAL A 195 0.43 13.96 -10.87
C VAL A 195 0.33 12.54 -10.30
N ILE A 196 0.70 11.54 -11.10
CA ILE A 196 0.72 10.13 -10.70
C ILE A 196 2.13 9.58 -10.84
N GLN A 197 2.74 9.21 -9.72
CA GLN A 197 4.06 8.60 -9.73
C GLN A 197 3.97 7.07 -9.82
N LEU A 198 4.82 6.51 -10.67
CA LEU A 198 5.08 5.07 -10.76
C LEU A 198 6.44 4.77 -10.15
N THR A 199 6.44 4.19 -8.94
CA THR A 199 7.66 3.93 -8.15
C THR A 199 8.34 2.63 -8.59
N ASP A 200 8.79 2.59 -9.84
CA ASP A 200 9.51 1.45 -10.42
C ASP A 200 10.92 1.27 -9.83
N ASP A 201 11.57 2.35 -9.43
CA ASP A 201 12.79 2.34 -8.61
C ASP A 201 12.57 1.66 -7.23
N GLU A 202 11.47 1.96 -6.54
CA GLU A 202 11.08 1.28 -5.29
C GLU A 202 10.94 -0.23 -5.55
N LYS A 203 10.31 -0.62 -6.65
CA LYS A 203 10.13 -2.06 -6.93
C LYS A 203 11.45 -2.75 -7.22
N TYR A 204 12.36 -2.10 -7.93
CA TYR A 204 13.71 -2.60 -8.14
C TYR A 204 14.47 -2.78 -6.82
N LEU A 205 14.35 -1.83 -5.88
CA LEU A 205 15.05 -1.89 -4.59
C LEU A 205 14.48 -2.94 -3.62
N TRP A 206 13.20 -3.28 -3.75
CA TRP A 206 12.47 -4.12 -2.80
C TRP A 206 12.17 -5.53 -3.29
N LYS A 207 12.30 -5.79 -4.59
CA LYS A 207 12.02 -7.09 -5.21
C LYS A 207 13.21 -7.54 -6.06
N ASP A 208 13.27 -8.83 -6.30
CA ASP A 208 14.24 -9.41 -7.24
C ASP A 208 13.69 -9.27 -8.66
N LEU A 209 13.81 -8.06 -9.22
CA LEU A 209 13.35 -7.67 -10.55
C LEU A 209 14.46 -6.92 -11.28
N SER A 210 14.51 -7.06 -12.61
CA SER A 210 15.37 -6.25 -13.46
C SER A 210 14.83 -4.82 -13.59
N LEU A 211 15.68 -3.86 -13.97
CA LEU A 211 15.22 -2.49 -14.26
C LEU A 211 14.24 -2.48 -15.43
N GLU A 212 14.48 -3.35 -16.42
CA GLU A 212 13.65 -3.52 -17.61
C GLU A 212 12.25 -4.04 -17.23
N ASP A 213 12.16 -5.00 -16.31
CA ASP A 213 10.86 -5.49 -15.82
C ASP A 213 10.12 -4.42 -15.02
N CYS A 214 10.82 -3.70 -14.14
CA CYS A 214 10.24 -2.61 -13.36
C CYS A 214 9.66 -1.51 -14.25
N HIS A 215 10.43 -1.06 -15.24
CA HIS A 215 9.99 -0.07 -16.22
C HIS A 215 8.81 -0.59 -17.06
N ARG A 216 8.88 -1.84 -17.54
CA ARG A 216 7.77 -2.48 -18.28
C ARG A 216 6.49 -2.53 -17.45
N PHE A 217 6.57 -2.92 -16.18
CA PHE A 217 5.40 -2.92 -15.29
C PHE A 217 4.86 -1.51 -15.02
N ALA A 218 5.72 -0.50 -14.93
CA ALA A 218 5.28 0.90 -14.85
C ALA A 218 4.42 1.25 -16.07
N VAL A 219 4.90 0.99 -17.28
CA VAL A 219 4.17 1.28 -18.53
C VAL A 219 2.84 0.50 -18.61
N GLU A 220 2.80 -0.78 -18.25
CA GLU A 220 1.54 -1.54 -18.26
C GLU A 220 0.55 -1.04 -17.19
N ASN A 221 1.00 -0.74 -15.97
CA ASN A 221 0.13 -0.18 -14.93
C ASN A 221 -0.35 1.24 -15.29
N ALA A 222 0.43 2.00 -16.07
CA ALA A 222 0.00 3.30 -16.59
C ALA A 222 -1.25 3.15 -17.46
N LYS A 223 -1.36 2.09 -18.27
CA LYS A 223 -2.55 1.81 -19.09
C LYS A 223 -3.79 1.56 -18.23
N ASP A 224 -3.65 0.76 -17.17
CA ASP A 224 -4.74 0.49 -16.21
C ASP A 224 -5.21 1.79 -15.53
N ILE A 225 -4.27 2.67 -15.17
CA ILE A 225 -4.56 3.97 -14.57
C ILE A 225 -5.27 4.89 -15.56
N ILE A 226 -4.77 5.00 -16.80
CA ILE A 226 -5.40 5.79 -17.87
C ILE A 226 -6.83 5.28 -18.14
N ALA A 227 -7.06 3.97 -18.09
CA ALA A 227 -8.38 3.36 -18.27
C ALA A 227 -9.39 3.75 -17.17
N CYS A 228 -8.95 4.31 -16.04
CA CYS A 228 -9.86 4.94 -15.06
C CYS A 228 -10.49 6.25 -15.57
N GLY A 229 -10.03 6.77 -16.71
CA GLY A 229 -10.61 7.91 -17.42
C GLY A 229 -10.15 9.26 -16.90
N PHE A 230 -8.89 9.38 -16.46
CA PHE A 230 -8.31 10.69 -16.12
C PHE A 230 -8.24 11.61 -17.35
N ASP A 231 -8.35 12.92 -17.14
CA ASP A 231 -8.16 13.90 -18.22
C ASP A 231 -6.68 13.95 -18.62
N VAL A 232 -6.37 13.61 -19.86
CA VAL A 232 -5.00 13.61 -20.41
C VAL A 232 -4.36 15.00 -20.39
N ASN A 233 -5.16 16.06 -20.51
CA ASN A 233 -4.68 17.44 -20.51
C ASN A 233 -4.36 17.93 -19.10
N LYS A 234 -4.82 17.24 -18.05
CA LYS A 234 -4.62 17.63 -16.66
C LYS A 234 -3.86 16.58 -15.85
N THR A 235 -3.37 15.51 -16.48
CA THR A 235 -2.77 14.37 -15.78
C THR A 235 -1.37 14.07 -16.31
N PHE A 236 -0.39 14.17 -15.41
CA PHE A 236 0.98 13.77 -15.67
C PHE A 236 1.32 12.47 -14.94
N ILE A 237 1.55 11.39 -15.69
CA ILE A 237 1.98 10.09 -15.14
C ILE A 237 3.45 9.91 -15.47
N PHE A 238 4.28 9.54 -14.49
CA PHE A 238 5.72 9.37 -14.71
C PHE A 238 6.31 8.17 -13.98
N SER A 239 7.31 7.54 -14.62
CA SER A 239 8.23 6.57 -14.01
C SER A 239 9.32 7.32 -13.25
N ASP A 240 9.65 6.87 -12.03
CA ASP A 240 10.74 7.45 -11.26
C ASP A 240 12.10 7.24 -11.97
N LEU A 241 12.35 6.06 -12.52
CA LEU A 241 13.58 5.75 -13.24
C LEU A 241 13.80 6.69 -14.44
N ASP A 242 12.75 7.00 -15.19
CA ASP A 242 12.84 7.87 -16.37
C ASP A 242 12.89 9.36 -15.99
N TYR A 243 11.95 9.80 -15.13
CA TYR A 243 11.76 11.22 -14.87
C TYR A 243 12.88 11.83 -14.02
N MET A 244 13.54 11.02 -13.18
CA MET A 244 14.70 11.47 -12.41
C MET A 244 15.82 11.99 -13.32
N GLY A 245 16.07 11.31 -14.45
CA GLY A 245 17.08 11.73 -15.43
C GLY A 245 16.63 12.91 -16.29
N ALA A 246 15.32 13.07 -16.48
CA ALA A 246 14.73 14.11 -17.34
C ALA A 246 14.43 15.43 -16.59
N SER A 247 14.38 15.43 -15.25
CA SER A 247 14.00 16.60 -14.45
C SER A 247 15.07 16.97 -13.41
N PRO A 248 15.94 17.95 -13.71
CA PRO A 248 16.96 18.41 -12.76
C PRO A 248 16.38 18.93 -11.44
N ASP A 249 15.22 19.60 -11.49
CA ASP A 249 14.59 20.17 -10.30
C ASP A 249 13.99 19.09 -9.39
N PHE A 250 13.47 18.01 -9.99
CA PHE A 250 13.02 16.84 -9.23
C PHE A 250 14.15 16.28 -8.36
N TYR A 251 15.33 16.03 -8.95
CA TYR A 251 16.49 15.55 -8.19
C TYR A 251 17.01 16.58 -7.18
N ARG A 252 16.98 17.88 -7.47
CA ARG A 252 17.36 18.93 -6.49
C ARG A 252 16.48 18.88 -5.24
N ASN A 253 15.18 18.64 -5.41
CA ASN A 253 14.27 18.51 -4.28
C ASN A 253 14.47 17.19 -3.52
N VAL A 254 14.80 16.08 -4.21
CA VAL A 254 15.27 14.86 -3.55
C VAL A 254 16.42 15.15 -2.59
N VAL A 255 17.45 15.86 -3.05
CA VAL A 255 18.63 16.18 -2.23
C VAL A 255 18.25 17.08 -1.05
N LYS A 256 17.33 18.03 -1.23
CA LYS A 256 16.84 18.87 -0.11
C LYS A 256 16.17 18.01 0.97
N ILE A 257 15.29 17.07 0.61
CA ILE A 257 14.61 16.23 1.60
C ILE A 257 15.62 15.30 2.30
N GLN A 258 16.50 14.66 1.54
CA GLN A 258 17.54 13.77 2.09
C GLN A 258 18.42 14.46 3.14
N LYS A 259 18.69 15.76 2.98
CA LYS A 259 19.45 16.54 3.96
C LYS A 259 18.74 16.72 5.31
N HIS A 260 17.40 16.71 5.33
CA HIS A 260 16.59 17.00 6.52
C HIS A 260 15.97 15.75 7.16
N VAL A 261 16.17 14.57 6.56
CA VAL A 261 15.68 13.29 7.10
C VAL A 261 16.87 12.41 7.49
N THR A 262 17.02 12.18 8.79
CA THR A 262 18.09 11.35 9.36
C THR A 262 17.78 9.86 9.24
N PHE A 263 18.83 9.04 9.28
CA PHE A 263 18.66 7.59 9.30
C PHE A 263 17.81 7.11 10.50
N ASN A 264 18.02 7.69 11.69
CA ASN A 264 17.22 7.34 12.88
C ASN A 264 15.73 7.61 12.69
N GLN A 265 15.35 8.69 11.99
CA GLN A 265 13.95 8.97 11.67
C GLN A 265 13.36 7.88 10.77
N VAL A 266 14.05 7.51 9.69
CA VAL A 266 13.52 6.45 8.80
C VAL A 266 13.51 5.07 9.47
N LYS A 267 14.42 4.76 10.39
CA LYS A 267 14.34 3.55 11.22
C LYS A 267 13.08 3.56 12.09
N GLY A 268 12.78 4.68 12.75
CA GLY A 268 11.60 4.81 13.61
C GLY A 268 10.28 4.78 12.84
N ILE A 269 10.23 5.36 11.63
CA ILE A 269 9.01 5.46 10.83
C ILE A 269 8.75 4.19 10.02
N PHE A 270 9.79 3.62 9.41
CA PHE A 270 9.69 2.55 8.41
C PHE A 270 10.24 1.20 8.88
N GLY A 271 10.87 1.13 10.06
CA GLY A 271 11.42 -0.11 10.60
C GLY A 271 12.72 -0.57 9.92
N PHE A 272 13.43 0.33 9.23
CA PHE A 272 14.71 -0.03 8.59
C PHE A 272 15.78 -0.45 9.58
N THR A 273 16.69 -1.29 9.08
CA THR A 273 17.83 -1.82 9.83
C THR A 273 19.14 -1.42 9.18
N ASP A 274 20.24 -1.58 9.92
CA ASP A 274 21.58 -1.31 9.39
C ASP A 274 22.00 -2.32 8.30
N SER A 275 21.23 -3.41 8.12
CA SER A 275 21.42 -4.39 7.06
C SER A 275 20.65 -4.10 5.76
N ASP A 276 19.75 -3.11 5.76
CA ASP A 276 19.06 -2.69 4.54
C ASP A 276 19.99 -1.92 3.60
N CYS A 277 19.83 -2.12 2.28
CA CYS A 277 20.65 -1.40 1.31
C CYS A 277 20.38 0.10 1.37
N ILE A 278 21.41 0.90 1.07
CA ILE A 278 21.30 2.37 1.11
C ILE A 278 20.16 2.89 0.25
N GLY A 279 19.86 2.23 -0.88
CA GLY A 279 18.76 2.59 -1.76
C GLY A 279 17.41 2.60 -1.06
N LYS A 280 17.10 1.59 -0.22
CA LYS A 280 15.84 1.55 0.55
C LYS A 280 15.75 2.69 1.57
N ASN A 281 16.85 2.98 2.25
CA ASN A 281 16.94 4.06 3.22
C ASN A 281 16.78 5.43 2.52
N THR A 282 17.36 5.58 1.34
CA THR A 282 17.31 6.81 0.55
C THR A 282 16.05 6.95 -0.27
N ASP A 283 15.34 5.89 -0.66
CA ASP A 283 14.05 5.97 -1.36
C ASP A 283 13.02 6.70 -0.49
N LYS A 284 12.93 6.33 0.79
CA LYS A 284 12.00 6.96 1.74
C LYS A 284 12.46 8.33 2.26
N SER A 285 13.78 8.57 2.40
CA SER A 285 14.32 9.90 2.75
C SER A 285 14.54 10.82 1.55
N SER A 286 14.49 10.31 0.32
CA SER A 286 14.36 11.10 -0.92
C SER A 286 12.94 11.61 -1.13
N GLY A 287 12.01 11.12 -0.30
CA GLY A 287 10.61 11.43 -0.43
C GLY A 287 10.05 10.98 -1.76
N SER A 288 10.33 9.79 -2.31
CA SER A 288 9.64 9.35 -3.55
C SER A 288 8.14 9.68 -3.46
N LYS A 289 7.54 9.48 -2.29
CA LYS A 289 6.16 9.87 -1.95
C LYS A 289 5.93 11.29 -1.39
N GLU A 290 6.96 12.01 -0.95
CA GLU A 290 6.91 13.39 -0.42
C GLU A 290 7.48 14.44 -1.40
N LYS A 291 7.89 14.03 -2.60
CA LYS A 291 8.73 14.79 -3.55
C LYS A 291 8.01 15.98 -4.18
N GLN A 292 6.69 16.10 -4.08
CA GLN A 292 5.94 17.01 -4.95
C GLN A 292 5.26 18.25 -4.35
N PRO A 293 5.00 18.44 -3.04
CA PRO A 293 4.19 19.59 -2.60
C PRO A 293 4.86 20.94 -2.91
N PHE A 294 6.10 20.97 -3.40
CA PHE A 294 6.76 22.16 -3.93
C PHE A 294 6.50 22.35 -5.43
N ASP A 295 5.58 23.26 -5.72
CA ASP A 295 5.20 23.83 -7.03
C ASP A 295 6.36 23.93 -8.06
N SER A 296 7.58 24.20 -7.59
CA SER A 296 8.80 24.26 -8.41
C SER A 296 9.12 23.02 -9.28
N ASN A 297 8.70 21.81 -8.89
CA ASN A 297 9.04 20.58 -9.65
C ASN A 297 8.24 20.41 -10.92
N HIS A 298 7.06 21.01 -10.94
CA HIS A 298 6.11 20.91 -12.04
C HIS A 298 5.72 22.28 -12.55
N SER A 299 6.35 23.38 -12.09
CA SER A 299 5.99 24.72 -12.55
C SER A 299 6.08 24.80 -14.06
N ASN A 300 7.04 24.17 -14.73
CA ASN A 300 7.09 24.16 -16.19
C ASN A 300 5.97 23.32 -16.84
N ILE A 301 5.60 22.18 -16.26
CA ILE A 301 4.56 21.27 -16.78
C ILE A 301 3.16 21.85 -16.53
N LEU A 302 2.89 22.28 -15.29
CA LEU A 302 1.66 22.95 -14.92
C LEU A 302 1.55 24.27 -15.68
N THR A 303 2.58 25.14 -15.69
CA THR A 303 2.51 26.41 -16.45
C THR A 303 2.32 26.20 -17.95
N SER A 304 2.81 25.09 -18.55
CA SER A 304 2.50 24.77 -19.95
C SER A 304 1.04 24.35 -20.15
N LEU A 305 0.45 23.59 -19.22
CA LEU A 305 -0.96 23.19 -19.27
C LEU A 305 -1.92 24.38 -19.04
N TRP A 306 -1.49 25.37 -18.26
CA TRP A 306 -2.28 26.57 -17.94
C TRP A 306 -2.16 27.71 -18.97
N LYS A 307 -1.23 27.64 -19.94
CA LYS A 307 -1.01 28.72 -20.93
C LYS A 307 -1.85 28.63 -22.20
N GLU A 308 -2.53 27.52 -22.46
CA GLU A 308 -3.35 27.35 -23.68
C GLU A 308 -4.77 27.94 -23.58
N GLU A 309 -5.21 28.42 -22.42
CA GLU A 309 -6.56 29.01 -22.23
C GLU A 309 -6.60 30.55 -22.26
N GLU A 310 -5.47 31.24 -22.46
CA GLU A 310 -5.40 32.72 -22.49
C GLU A 310 -4.97 33.32 -23.85
N THR A 311 -5.17 32.62 -24.97
CA THR A 311 -4.99 33.20 -26.32
C THR A 311 -6.22 33.04 -27.20
#